data_AF-A0A2N9Y7W8-F1
#
_entry.id   AF-A0A2N9Y7W8-F1
#
_cell.length_a   1.000
_cell.length_b   1.000
_cell.length_c   1.000
_cell.angle_alpha   90.00
_cell.angle_beta   90.00
_cell.angle_gamma   90.00
#
_symmetry.space_group_name_H-M   'P 1'
#
loop_
_entity.id
_entity.type
_entity.pdbx_description
1 polymer ?
#
loop_
_entity_poly.entity_id
_entity_poly.type
_entity_poly.pdbx_seq_one_letter_code
_entity_poly.pdbx_strand_id
1 'polypeptide(L)'
;LYSRNLSKEDIYDIRCLWGYYHDYAHHTGPRPLDKNLYIKLNWFTGLLEEIKVDLITVRMMLQNHPKFWKEIIEFVLLERMFRYPKGSDQHMTFDAGTGILLFEILMRNKALIETDRGYLQFDLERLEAVIVLMIADIEALETLDDDAYLAGAKDYIQNNLGKPQTSQSRFNFSTSSYAQRVIGGLNH
;
A
#
# COMPACT_ATOMS: atom_id res chain seq x y z
N LEU A 1 -5.56 8.62 16.55
CA LEU A 1 -5.84 9.40 15.33
C LEU A 1 -5.50 10.84 15.62
N TYR A 2 -4.37 11.28 15.08
CA TYR A 2 -3.84 12.64 15.14
C TYR A 2 -4.75 13.61 14.37
N SER A 3 -5.49 13.11 13.39
CA SER A 3 -6.37 13.91 12.53
C SER A 3 -7.69 14.41 13.17
N ARG A 4 -8.01 14.02 14.40
CA ARG A 4 -9.37 14.20 14.99
C ARG A 4 -9.85 15.64 15.13
N ASN A 5 -8.92 16.59 15.30
CA ASN A 5 -9.25 18.00 15.61
C ASN A 5 -8.72 18.96 14.55
N LEU A 6 -8.45 18.48 13.33
CA LEU A 6 -7.96 19.30 12.25
C LEU A 6 -9.05 20.21 11.68
N SER A 7 -8.69 21.44 11.32
CA SER A 7 -9.55 22.31 10.53
C SER A 7 -9.69 21.81 9.08
N LYS A 8 -10.63 22.38 8.31
CA LYS A 8 -10.77 22.04 6.89
C LYS A 8 -9.52 22.45 6.10
N GLU A 9 -8.96 23.59 6.48
CA GLU A 9 -7.74 24.16 5.92
C GLU A 9 -6.54 23.25 6.20
N ASP A 10 -6.40 22.73 7.43
CA ASP A 10 -5.35 21.77 7.76
C ASP A 10 -5.49 20.49 6.92
N ILE A 11 -6.71 19.96 6.77
CA ILE A 11 -6.95 18.76 5.95
C ILE A 11 -6.56 19.00 4.49
N TYR A 12 -6.85 20.18 3.95
CA TYR A 12 -6.44 20.55 2.59
C TYR A 12 -4.91 20.59 2.47
N ASP A 13 -4.23 21.30 3.37
CA ASP A 13 -2.77 21.40 3.40
C ASP A 13 -2.11 20.02 3.50
N ILE A 14 -2.62 19.15 4.37
CA ILE A 14 -2.14 17.78 4.54
C ILE A 14 -2.26 16.98 3.25
N ARG A 15 -3.39 17.08 2.54
CA ARG A 15 -3.58 16.39 1.26
C ARG A 15 -2.66 16.94 0.17
N CYS A 16 -2.45 18.25 0.11
CA CYS A 16 -1.51 18.86 -0.83
C CYS A 16 -0.07 18.40 -0.55
N LEU A 17 0.34 18.39 0.72
CA LEU A 17 1.67 17.92 1.11
C LEU A 17 1.86 16.44 0.82
N TRP A 18 0.90 15.58 1.19
CA TRP A 18 0.95 14.17 0.84
C TRP A 18 1.05 13.97 -0.67
N GLY A 19 0.18 14.60 -1.46
CA GLY A 19 0.24 14.51 -2.93
C GLY A 19 1.62 14.88 -3.48
N TYR A 20 2.23 15.95 -2.97
CA TYR A 20 3.58 16.33 -3.38
C TYR A 20 4.66 15.31 -3.00
N TYR A 21 4.63 14.77 -1.77
CA TYR A 21 5.60 13.76 -1.34
C TYR A 21 5.46 12.45 -2.13
N HIS A 22 4.21 12.06 -2.42
CA HIS A 22 3.89 10.89 -3.23
C HIS A 22 4.40 11.06 -4.67
N ASP A 23 4.10 12.19 -5.30
CA ASP A 23 4.60 12.53 -6.64
C ASP A 23 6.14 12.59 -6.66
N TYR A 24 6.76 13.17 -5.64
CA TYR A 24 8.22 13.17 -5.52
C TYR A 24 8.77 11.73 -5.47
N ALA A 25 8.16 10.85 -4.68
CA ALA A 25 8.62 9.47 -4.52
C ALA A 25 8.54 8.66 -5.83
N HIS A 26 7.61 8.95 -6.75
CA HIS A 26 7.59 8.35 -8.09
C HIS A 26 8.86 8.57 -8.91
N HIS A 27 9.60 9.63 -8.62
CA HIS A 27 10.84 9.98 -9.33
C HIS A 27 12.09 9.37 -8.69
N THR A 28 11.91 8.44 -7.73
CA THR A 28 13.00 7.82 -6.95
C THR A 28 13.10 6.31 -7.18
N GLY A 29 14.18 5.72 -6.67
CA GLY A 29 14.46 4.29 -6.77
C GLY A 29 15.08 3.85 -8.10
N PRO A 30 15.31 2.55 -8.29
CA PRO A 30 16.01 2.00 -9.45
C PRO A 30 15.26 2.15 -10.77
N ARG A 31 13.92 2.17 -10.74
CA ARG A 31 13.07 2.28 -11.93
C ARG A 31 11.99 3.36 -11.76
N PRO A 32 12.35 4.66 -11.82
CA PRO A 32 11.43 5.79 -11.64
C PRO A 32 10.26 5.79 -12.65
N LEU A 33 9.08 6.22 -12.21
CA LEU A 33 7.84 6.18 -12.99
C LEU A 33 7.93 6.99 -14.29
N ASP A 34 8.43 8.23 -14.22
CA ASP A 34 8.53 9.18 -15.34
C ASP A 34 9.33 8.63 -16.53
N LYS A 35 10.31 7.76 -16.26
CA LYS A 35 11.17 7.13 -17.27
C LYS A 35 10.66 5.77 -17.72
N ASN A 36 9.70 5.18 -17.02
CA ASN A 36 9.29 3.77 -17.18
C ASN A 36 7.77 3.59 -17.24
N LEU A 37 7.02 4.61 -17.69
CA LEU A 37 5.56 4.58 -17.78
C LEU A 37 5.04 3.33 -18.51
N TYR A 38 5.66 2.92 -19.61
CA TYR A 38 5.22 1.78 -20.42
C TYR A 38 5.04 0.48 -19.63
N ILE A 39 5.92 0.21 -18.66
CA ILE A 39 5.87 -0.99 -17.83
C ILE A 39 5.19 -0.75 -16.49
N LYS A 40 5.22 0.48 -15.98
CA LYS A 40 4.58 0.86 -14.70
C LYS A 40 3.05 1.01 -14.82
N LEU A 41 2.51 1.11 -16.04
CA LEU A 41 1.06 1.05 -16.29
C LEU A 41 0.51 -0.39 -16.30
N ASN A 42 1.36 -1.42 -16.26
CA ASN A 42 0.90 -2.80 -16.05
C ASN A 42 0.35 -2.97 -14.63
N TRP A 43 -0.65 -3.83 -14.48
CA TRP A 43 -1.38 -3.95 -13.22
C TRP A 43 -0.55 -4.37 -12.02
N PHE A 44 0.37 -5.32 -12.18
CA PHE A 44 1.16 -5.82 -11.07
C PHE A 44 2.26 -4.84 -10.67
N THR A 45 3.01 -4.33 -11.66
CA THR A 45 4.11 -3.40 -11.45
C THR A 45 3.63 -1.99 -11.05
N GLY A 46 2.47 -1.56 -11.54
CA GLY A 46 1.82 -0.30 -11.14
C GLY A 46 1.31 -0.35 -9.70
N LEU A 47 0.73 -1.47 -9.28
CA LEU A 47 0.36 -1.67 -7.87
C LEU A 47 1.59 -1.59 -6.95
N LEU A 48 2.69 -2.26 -7.30
CA LEU A 48 3.92 -2.18 -6.50
C LEU A 48 4.53 -0.78 -6.50
N GLU A 49 4.43 -0.05 -7.61
CA GLU A 49 4.85 1.36 -7.67
C GLU A 49 4.08 2.21 -6.66
N GLU A 50 2.75 2.16 -6.68
CA GLU A 50 1.88 2.91 -5.74
C GLU A 50 2.20 2.59 -4.28
N ILE A 51 2.39 1.30 -3.95
CA ILE A 51 2.80 0.89 -2.60
C ILE A 51 4.16 1.50 -2.26
N LYS A 52 5.16 1.32 -3.12
CA LYS A 52 6.53 1.78 -2.85
C LYS A 52 6.55 3.28 -2.58
N VAL A 53 5.87 4.10 -3.38
CA VAL A 53 5.91 5.55 -3.22
C VAL A 53 5.19 6.04 -1.97
N ASP A 54 4.09 5.40 -1.59
CA ASP A 54 3.43 5.68 -0.31
C ASP A 54 4.30 5.28 0.87
N LEU A 55 4.97 4.14 0.79
CA LEU A 55 5.88 3.66 1.82
C LEU A 55 7.12 4.53 1.95
N ILE A 56 7.70 5.00 0.83
CA ILE A 56 8.75 6.01 0.83
C ILE A 56 8.26 7.29 1.50
N THR A 57 7.03 7.73 1.20
CA THR A 57 6.41 8.90 1.85
C THR A 57 6.31 8.72 3.37
N VAL A 58 5.78 7.59 3.84
CA VAL A 58 5.69 7.30 5.29
C VAL A 58 7.08 7.28 5.93
N ARG A 59 8.06 6.64 5.28
CA ARG A 59 9.44 6.61 5.76
C ARG A 59 10.05 8.01 5.86
N MET A 60 9.83 8.87 4.86
CA MET A 60 10.29 10.27 4.90
C MET A 60 9.67 11.02 6.07
N MET A 61 8.39 10.80 6.37
CA MET A 61 7.70 11.44 7.50
C MET A 61 8.28 10.98 8.85
N LEU A 62 8.55 9.67 9.01
CA LEU A 62 9.16 9.10 10.22
C LEU A 62 10.60 9.59 10.44
N GLN A 63 11.35 9.87 9.37
CA GLN A 63 12.74 10.29 9.49
C GLN A 63 12.90 11.79 9.73
N ASN A 64 12.10 12.62 9.05
CA ASN A 64 12.31 14.07 9.01
C ASN A 64 11.34 14.85 9.90
N HIS A 65 10.21 14.24 10.30
CA HIS A 65 9.18 14.86 11.12
C HIS A 65 8.75 16.29 10.70
N PRO A 66 8.47 16.56 9.40
CA PRO A 66 8.00 17.88 8.96
C PRO A 66 6.61 18.23 9.53
N LYS A 67 6.11 19.45 9.28
CA LYS A 67 4.74 19.82 9.68
C LYS A 67 3.74 18.76 9.17
N PHE A 68 2.84 18.34 10.06
CA PHE A 68 1.81 17.33 9.81
C PHE A 68 2.29 15.89 9.52
N TRP A 69 3.54 15.55 9.86
CA TRP A 69 4.09 14.23 9.55
C TRP A 69 3.24 13.06 10.09
N LYS A 70 2.64 13.20 11.27
CA LYS A 70 1.81 12.15 11.88
C LYS A 70 0.49 11.96 11.15
N GLU A 71 -0.14 13.06 10.78
CA GLU A 71 -1.39 13.11 10.05
C GLU A 71 -1.21 12.61 8.61
N ILE A 72 -0.09 12.92 7.96
CA ILE A 72 0.26 12.38 6.64
C ILE A 72 0.42 10.85 6.72
N ILE A 73 1.19 10.33 7.69
CA ILE A 73 1.31 8.88 7.89
C ILE A 73 -0.06 8.23 8.10
N GLU A 74 -0.89 8.85 8.94
CA GLU A 74 -2.25 8.38 9.20
C GLU A 74 -3.11 8.36 7.93
N PHE A 75 -3.06 9.42 7.11
CA PHE A 75 -3.82 9.52 5.87
C PHE A 75 -3.36 8.48 4.85
N VAL A 76 -2.05 8.34 4.64
CA VAL A 76 -1.49 7.34 3.73
C VAL A 76 -1.99 5.95 4.13
N LEU A 77 -1.76 5.54 5.38
CA LEU A 77 -2.06 4.18 5.82
C LEU A 77 -3.57 3.91 5.85
N LEU A 78 -4.37 4.82 6.41
CA LEU A 78 -5.81 4.58 6.58
C LEU A 78 -6.60 4.77 5.29
N GLU A 79 -6.29 5.79 4.47
CA GLU A 79 -7.01 5.96 3.20
C GLU A 79 -6.69 4.80 2.25
N ARG A 80 -5.41 4.42 2.11
CA ARG A 80 -5.03 3.26 1.27
C ARG A 80 -5.69 1.98 1.73
N MET A 81 -5.69 1.69 3.03
CA MET A 81 -6.27 0.43 3.50
C MET A 81 -7.79 0.44 3.53
N PHE A 82 -8.49 1.55 3.82
CA PHE A 82 -9.94 1.48 4.10
C PHE A 82 -10.83 2.26 3.14
N ARG A 83 -10.30 3.31 2.48
CA ARG A 83 -11.11 4.14 1.58
C ARG A 83 -11.11 3.58 0.16
N TYR A 84 -9.95 3.19 -0.35
CA TYR A 84 -9.79 2.76 -1.74
C TYR A 84 -10.21 1.32 -2.06
N PRO A 85 -10.17 0.33 -1.14
CA PRO A 85 -10.53 -1.04 -1.50
C PRO A 85 -12.05 -1.33 -1.61
N LYS A 86 -12.89 -0.31 -1.77
CA LYS A 86 -14.34 -0.46 -1.94
C LYS A 86 -14.72 -0.59 -3.43
N GLY A 87 -14.08 -1.52 -4.14
CA GLY A 87 -14.40 -1.91 -5.52
C GLY A 87 -14.93 -3.34 -5.60
N SER A 88 -15.73 -3.67 -6.62
CA SER A 88 -16.15 -5.06 -6.88
C SER A 88 -14.95 -5.91 -7.35
N ASP A 89 -14.99 -7.23 -7.13
CA ASP A 89 -13.97 -8.17 -7.63
C ASP A 89 -13.71 -8.03 -9.15
N GLN A 90 -14.70 -7.53 -9.88
CA GLN A 90 -14.65 -7.30 -11.33
C GLN A 90 -13.91 -6.01 -11.74
N HIS A 91 -13.73 -5.06 -10.82
CA HIS A 91 -13.14 -3.74 -11.09
C HIS A 91 -12.07 -3.36 -10.04
N MET A 92 -11.16 -4.29 -9.77
CA MET A 92 -10.06 -4.06 -8.83
C MET A 92 -8.97 -3.19 -9.47
N THR A 93 -8.96 -1.91 -9.12
CA THR A 93 -7.93 -0.95 -9.52
C THR A 93 -6.59 -1.25 -8.84
N PHE A 94 -5.50 -0.65 -9.32
CA PHE A 94 -4.20 -0.74 -8.64
C PHE A 94 -4.32 -0.22 -7.21
N ASP A 95 -5.01 0.91 -6.99
CA ASP A 95 -5.24 1.50 -5.66
C ASP A 95 -5.93 0.56 -4.67
N ALA A 96 -6.96 -0.17 -5.14
CA ALA A 96 -7.66 -1.15 -4.31
C ALA A 96 -6.74 -2.31 -3.95
N GLY A 97 -5.97 -2.82 -4.92
CA GLY A 97 -4.99 -3.87 -4.69
C GLY A 97 -3.84 -3.44 -3.76
N THR A 98 -3.38 -2.19 -3.87
CA THR A 98 -2.38 -1.55 -3.01
C THR A 98 -2.80 -1.64 -1.54
N GLY A 99 -4.04 -1.22 -1.25
CA GLY A 99 -4.59 -1.26 0.11
C GLY A 99 -4.68 -2.67 0.69
N ILE A 100 -5.16 -3.64 -0.11
CA ILE A 100 -5.31 -5.04 0.32
C ILE A 100 -3.95 -5.67 0.58
N LEU A 101 -2.98 -5.49 -0.32
CA LEU A 101 -1.62 -6.02 -0.16
C LEU A 101 -0.93 -5.44 1.07
N LEU A 102 -1.02 -4.12 1.27
CA LEU A 102 -0.47 -3.46 2.44
C LEU A 102 -1.08 -4.03 3.73
N PHE A 103 -2.41 -4.12 3.80
CA PHE A 103 -3.10 -4.68 4.96
C PHE A 103 -2.62 -6.11 5.28
N GLU A 104 -2.56 -6.98 4.27
CA GLU A 104 -2.15 -8.37 4.45
C GLU A 104 -0.72 -8.48 4.98
N ILE A 105 0.21 -7.73 4.39
CA ILE A 105 1.62 -7.75 4.81
C ILE A 105 1.78 -7.21 6.22
N LEU A 106 1.09 -6.12 6.58
CA LEU A 106 1.17 -5.54 7.91
C LEU A 106 0.57 -6.48 8.98
N MET A 107 -0.57 -7.13 8.68
CA MET A 107 -1.17 -8.12 9.58
C MET A 107 -0.25 -9.33 9.79
N ARG A 108 0.27 -9.91 8.71
CA ARG A 108 1.16 -11.08 8.77
C ARG A 108 2.42 -10.81 9.60
N ASN A 109 2.98 -9.61 9.48
CA ASN A 109 4.18 -9.20 10.22
C ASN A 109 3.88 -8.63 11.62
N LYS A 110 2.61 -8.63 12.05
CA LYS A 110 2.15 -8.05 13.32
C LYS A 110 2.49 -6.55 13.45
N ALA A 111 2.64 -5.84 12.34
CA ALA A 111 2.73 -4.39 12.32
C ALA A 111 1.35 -3.73 12.42
N LEU A 112 0.30 -4.45 12.00
CA LEU A 112 -1.09 -4.16 12.29
C LEU A 112 -1.64 -5.30 13.16
N ILE A 113 -2.15 -4.97 14.35
CA ILE A 113 -2.55 -5.94 15.37
C ILE A 113 -4.00 -5.70 15.74
N GLU A 114 -4.78 -6.77 15.84
CA GLU A 114 -6.11 -6.75 16.44
C GLU A 114 -5.99 -6.81 17.96
N THR A 115 -6.57 -5.82 18.63
CA THR A 115 -6.65 -5.75 20.08
C THR A 115 -7.77 -6.65 20.60
N ASP A 116 -7.72 -7.00 21.90
CA ASP A 116 -8.76 -7.81 22.56
C ASP A 116 -10.18 -7.20 22.48
N ARG A 117 -10.29 -5.92 22.10
CA ARG A 117 -11.55 -5.19 21.92
C ARG A 117 -12.03 -5.15 20.46
N GLY A 118 -11.37 -5.87 19.56
CA GLY A 118 -11.69 -5.91 18.12
C GLY A 118 -11.26 -4.66 17.34
N TYR A 119 -10.44 -3.78 17.92
CA TYR A 119 -9.86 -2.65 17.20
C TYR A 119 -8.51 -3.01 16.58
N LEU A 120 -8.21 -2.43 15.43
CA LEU A 120 -6.87 -2.51 14.83
C LEU A 120 -5.96 -1.42 15.38
N GLN A 121 -4.71 -1.77 15.67
CA GLN A 121 -3.68 -0.87 16.17
C GLN A 121 -2.34 -1.15 15.45
N PHE A 122 -1.61 -0.09 15.12
CA PHE A 122 -0.24 -0.22 14.61
C PHE A 122 0.77 -0.41 15.74
N ASP A 123 1.69 -1.35 15.53
CA ASP A 123 2.96 -1.42 16.26
C ASP A 123 3.99 -0.60 15.46
N LEU A 124 4.38 0.58 15.98
CA LEU A 124 5.20 1.53 15.22
C LEU A 124 6.61 1.03 14.92
N GLU A 125 7.21 0.27 15.84
CA GLU A 125 8.55 -0.29 15.66
C GLU A 125 8.54 -1.35 14.54
N ARG A 126 7.55 -2.25 14.58
CA ARG A 126 7.37 -3.25 13.52
C ARG A 126 6.96 -2.62 12.21
N LEU A 127 6.13 -1.58 12.25
CA LEU A 127 5.69 -0.86 11.06
C LEU A 127 6.89 -0.29 10.30
N GLU A 128 7.80 0.40 10.98
CA GLU A 128 8.99 0.95 10.33
C GLU A 128 9.86 -0.17 9.70
N ALA A 129 10.09 -1.26 10.43
CA ALA A 129 10.86 -2.39 9.91
C ALA A 129 10.21 -3.03 8.68
N VAL A 130 8.89 -3.25 8.70
CA VAL A 130 8.15 -3.84 7.56
C VAL A 130 8.16 -2.91 6.36
N ILE A 131 8.03 -1.61 6.57
CA ILE A 131 8.09 -0.60 5.49
C ILE A 131 9.44 -0.66 4.77
N VAL A 132 10.54 -0.69 5.53
CA VAL A 132 11.89 -0.77 4.95
C VAL A 132 12.06 -2.04 4.11
N LEU A 133 11.57 -3.18 4.61
CA LEU A 133 11.64 -4.45 3.89
C LEU A 133 10.82 -4.42 2.60
N MET A 134 9.58 -3.93 2.65
CA MET A 134 8.72 -3.85 1.46
C MET A 134 9.31 -2.94 0.38
N ILE A 135 9.87 -1.79 0.76
CA ILE A 135 10.55 -0.91 -0.20
C ILE A 135 11.73 -1.66 -0.83
N ALA A 136 12.58 -2.29 -0.03
CA ALA A 136 13.75 -3.01 -0.52
C ALA A 136 13.37 -4.18 -1.46
N ASP A 137 12.34 -4.95 -1.13
CA ASP A 137 11.85 -6.05 -1.97
C ASP A 137 11.36 -5.53 -3.33
N ILE A 138 10.60 -4.43 -3.35
CA ILE A 138 10.09 -3.84 -4.59
C ILE A 138 11.23 -3.23 -5.41
N GLU A 139 12.14 -2.48 -4.78
CA GLU A 139 13.31 -1.91 -5.47
C GLU A 139 14.23 -2.99 -6.04
N ALA A 140 14.38 -4.14 -5.36
CA ALA A 140 15.13 -5.26 -5.90
C ALA A 140 14.50 -5.79 -7.21
N LEU A 141 13.17 -5.93 -7.25
CA LEU A 141 12.45 -6.31 -8.46
C LEU A 141 12.65 -5.29 -9.60
N GLU A 142 12.70 -4.01 -9.27
CA GLU A 142 12.88 -2.92 -10.23
C GLU A 142 14.24 -2.92 -10.94
N THR A 143 15.27 -3.54 -10.33
CA THR A 143 16.61 -3.70 -10.95
C THR A 143 16.67 -4.79 -12.02
N LEU A 144 15.66 -5.65 -12.10
CA LEU A 144 15.60 -6.73 -13.07
C LEU A 144 15.28 -6.20 -14.47
N ASP A 145 15.50 -7.03 -15.49
CA ASP A 145 14.96 -6.77 -16.83
C ASP A 145 13.42 -6.80 -16.84
N ASP A 146 12.82 -6.35 -17.93
CA ASP A 146 11.37 -6.14 -18.02
C ASP A 146 10.56 -7.43 -17.81
N ASP A 147 11.00 -8.54 -18.40
CA ASP A 147 10.29 -9.81 -18.32
C ASP A 147 10.35 -10.37 -16.90
N ALA A 148 11.54 -10.33 -16.28
CA ALA A 148 11.74 -10.77 -14.91
C ALA A 148 11.04 -9.84 -13.90
N TYR A 149 11.01 -8.53 -14.14
CA TYR A 149 10.29 -7.58 -13.31
C TYR A 149 8.77 -7.82 -13.34
N LEU A 150 8.18 -8.04 -14.52
CA LEU A 150 6.75 -8.34 -14.66
C LEU A 150 6.37 -9.65 -13.96
N ALA A 151 7.17 -10.71 -14.17
CA ALA A 151 6.94 -12.00 -13.53
C ALA A 151 7.09 -11.89 -12.01
N GLY A 152 8.17 -11.26 -11.54
CA GLY A 152 8.46 -11.07 -10.12
C GLY A 152 7.41 -10.22 -9.41
N ALA A 153 6.92 -9.14 -10.03
CA ALA A 153 5.85 -8.32 -9.46
C ALA A 153 4.54 -9.11 -9.29
N LYS A 154 4.18 -9.92 -10.30
CA LYS A 154 3.03 -10.80 -10.23
C LYS A 154 3.18 -11.85 -9.13
N ASP A 155 4.33 -12.49 -9.06
CA ASP A 155 4.62 -13.51 -8.04
C ASP A 155 4.63 -12.91 -6.64
N TYR A 156 5.21 -11.72 -6.45
CA TYR A 156 5.17 -11.00 -5.17
C TYR A 156 3.73 -10.80 -4.70
N ILE A 157 2.85 -10.30 -5.56
CA ILE A 157 1.44 -10.08 -5.22
C ILE A 157 0.73 -11.41 -4.91
N GLN A 158 0.92 -12.43 -5.74
CA GLN A 158 0.24 -13.72 -5.58
C GLN A 158 0.76 -14.56 -4.41
N ASN A 159 2.02 -14.39 -4.02
CA ASN A 159 2.58 -15.01 -2.82
C ASN A 159 2.03 -14.39 -1.53
N ASN A 160 1.63 -13.12 -1.59
CA ASN A 160 1.03 -12.42 -0.46
C ASN A 160 -0.50 -12.58 -0.40
N LEU A 161 -1.18 -12.53 -1.55
CA LEU A 161 -2.66 -12.50 -1.63
C LEU A 161 -3.27 -13.77 -2.23
N GLY A 162 -2.47 -14.80 -2.47
CA GLY A 162 -2.90 -16.06 -3.08
C GLY A 162 -3.02 -15.99 -4.60
N LYS A 163 -2.82 -17.14 -5.25
CA LYS A 163 -2.98 -17.29 -6.69
C LYS A 163 -4.45 -17.18 -7.09
N PRO A 164 -4.78 -16.53 -8.22
CA PRO A 164 -6.16 -16.35 -8.66
C PRO A 164 -6.82 -17.70 -8.95
N GLN A 165 -8.09 -17.83 -8.58
CA GLN A 165 -8.90 -19.02 -8.84
C GLN A 165 -9.52 -19.03 -10.26
N THR A 166 -9.63 -17.86 -10.88
CA THR A 166 -10.16 -17.69 -12.24
C THR A 166 -9.21 -16.84 -13.08
N SER A 167 -9.30 -16.94 -14.41
CA SER A 167 -8.51 -16.11 -15.34
C SER A 167 -8.86 -14.62 -15.30
N GLN A 168 -10.02 -14.27 -14.71
CA GLN A 168 -10.50 -12.90 -14.59
C GLN A 168 -9.96 -12.21 -13.32
N SER A 169 -9.57 -12.99 -12.31
CA SER A 169 -9.01 -12.49 -11.05
C SER A 169 -7.49 -12.32 -11.12
N ARG A 170 -6.94 -11.36 -10.36
CA ARG A 170 -5.49 -11.15 -10.25
C ARG A 170 -4.85 -11.94 -9.10
N PHE A 171 -5.60 -12.16 -8.03
CA PHE A 171 -5.22 -12.89 -6.82
C PHE A 171 -6.47 -13.46 -6.11
N ASN A 172 -6.29 -14.23 -5.04
CA ASN A 172 -7.38 -14.87 -4.29
C ASN A 172 -7.94 -13.97 -3.17
N PHE A 173 -8.78 -12.99 -3.55
CA PHE A 173 -9.31 -12.01 -2.61
C PHE A 173 -10.08 -12.61 -1.43
N SER A 174 -10.92 -13.62 -1.66
CA SER A 174 -11.80 -14.21 -0.64
C SER A 174 -11.03 -14.83 0.54
N THR A 175 -9.79 -15.26 0.31
CA THR A 175 -8.91 -15.81 1.35
C THR A 175 -8.08 -14.77 2.10
N SER A 176 -8.09 -13.52 1.67
CA SER A 176 -7.32 -12.46 2.33
C SER A 176 -7.87 -12.13 3.71
N SER A 177 -6.98 -11.76 4.64
CA SER A 177 -7.34 -11.22 5.94
C SER A 177 -8.19 -9.95 5.78
N TYR A 178 -7.95 -9.17 4.72
CA TYR A 178 -8.73 -7.99 4.39
C TYR A 178 -10.21 -8.32 4.12
N ALA A 179 -10.49 -9.28 3.24
CA ALA A 179 -11.86 -9.68 2.92
C ALA A 179 -12.60 -10.21 4.15
N GLN A 180 -11.93 -11.02 4.97
CA GLN A 180 -12.53 -11.62 6.16
C GLN A 180 -12.85 -10.57 7.24
N ARG A 181 -11.97 -9.58 7.43
CA ARG A 181 -11.99 -8.69 8.60
C ARG A 181 -12.53 -7.30 8.34
N VAL A 182 -12.33 -6.77 7.15
CA VAL A 182 -12.70 -5.39 6.81
C VAL A 182 -14.03 -5.34 6.08
N ILE A 183 -14.25 -6.26 5.13
CA ILE A 183 -15.52 -6.35 4.41
C ILE A 183 -16.57 -7.11 5.25
N GLY A 184 -16.09 -7.96 6.19
CA GLY A 184 -16.93 -8.89 6.93
C GLY A 184 -17.29 -10.02 6.00
N GLY A 185 -16.52 -11.12 6.09
CA GLY A 185 -16.54 -12.24 5.13
C GLY A 185 -17.88 -12.41 4.45
N LEU A 186 -17.91 -12.28 3.13
CA LEU A 186 -19.09 -12.56 2.31
C LEU A 186 -19.53 -14.00 2.59
N ASN A 187 -20.39 -14.16 3.59
CA ASN A 187 -21.25 -15.32 3.73
C ASN A 187 -22.21 -15.25 2.54
N HIS A 188 -21.77 -15.85 1.44
CA HIS A 188 -22.65 -16.43 0.44
C HIS A 188 -22.98 -17.85 0.87
#